data_AF-A0A7S3X211-F1
#
_entry.id   AF-A0A7S3X211-F1
#
_cell.length_a   1.000
_cell.length_b   1.000
_cell.length_c   1.000
_cell.angle_alpha   90.00
_cell.angle_beta   90.00
_cell.angle_gamma   90.00
#
_symmetry.space_group_name_H-M   'P 1'
#
loop_
_entity.id
_entity.type
_entity.pdbx_description
1 polymer ?
#
loop_
_entity_poly.entity_id
_entity_poly.type
_entity_poly.pdbx_seq_one_letter_code
_entity_poly.pdbx_strand_id
1 'polypeptide(L)'
;GLKRTSAKIKTTRKWQYFLMAMQFNHVPWGCGVWPAVWTTSPDAGWPTGGELDILEYANELESRSSLHTGGVNRCQLDANELRKPGCTQFIDAEYNFTGSYDCVTNYPVQIGCAPNRLPLMNGQQLSAQPGVVAAEWTADYLKLFYIPANQLPADLAQDAPQPDTWDQFVFAYYPFGSSERNAPGTCPNPANIMKA
;
A
#
# COMPACT_ATOMS: atom_id res chain seq x y z
N GLY A 1 5.61 -14.15 30.05
CA GLY A 1 6.55 -13.82 28.96
C GLY A 1 6.80 -12.33 28.97
N LEU A 2 8.06 -11.89 28.82
CA LEU A 2 8.41 -10.48 28.75
C LEU A 2 7.76 -9.88 27.48
N LYS A 3 6.78 -9.00 27.65
CA LYS A 3 6.21 -8.22 26.55
C LYS A 3 7.04 -6.96 26.40
N ARG A 4 7.49 -6.65 25.18
CA ARG A 4 8.16 -5.37 24.88
C ARG A 4 7.09 -4.28 24.83
N THR A 5 7.28 -3.20 25.57
CA THR A 5 6.43 -2.02 25.47
C THR A 5 6.54 -1.42 24.07
N SER A 6 5.40 -1.11 23.45
CA SER A 6 5.31 -0.51 22.12
C SER A 6 4.11 0.46 22.08
N ALA A 7 3.97 1.20 20.99
CA ALA A 7 2.87 2.12 20.76
C ALA A 7 2.12 1.76 19.47
N LYS A 8 0.79 1.95 19.50
CA LYS A 8 -0.09 1.90 18.32
C LYS A 8 -0.92 3.17 18.32
N ILE A 9 -0.62 4.07 17.39
CA ILE A 9 -1.30 5.35 17.25
C ILE A 9 -2.37 5.20 16.15
N LYS A 10 -3.57 5.71 16.40
CA LYS A 10 -4.69 5.71 15.45
C LYS A 10 -5.22 7.13 15.29
N THR A 11 -5.60 7.49 14.07
CA THR A 11 -6.29 8.76 13.83
C THR A 11 -7.68 8.74 14.45
N THR A 12 -8.19 9.90 14.81
CA THR A 12 -9.60 10.07 15.23
C THR A 12 -10.53 10.34 14.05
N ARG A 13 -9.98 10.90 12.98
CA ARG A 13 -10.67 11.13 11.71
C ARG A 13 -10.51 9.91 10.80
N LYS A 14 -11.48 9.76 9.89
CA LYS A 14 -11.55 8.73 8.86
C LYS A 14 -11.68 9.41 7.51
N TRP A 15 -11.17 8.75 6.48
CA TRP A 15 -11.23 9.23 5.10
C TRP A 15 -11.45 8.04 4.18
N GLN A 16 -12.28 8.24 3.17
CA GLN A 16 -12.39 7.29 2.06
C GLN A 16 -11.39 7.64 0.96
N TYR A 17 -11.36 8.89 0.52
CA TYR A 17 -10.35 9.37 -0.42
C TYR A 17 -9.44 10.35 0.29
N PHE A 18 -8.15 10.24 0.05
CA PHE A 18 -7.17 11.07 0.72
C PHE A 18 -5.87 11.14 -0.06
N LEU A 19 -5.11 12.19 0.22
CA LEU A 19 -3.67 12.21 0.08
C LEU A 19 -3.09 12.23 1.50
N MET A 20 -2.25 11.24 1.80
CA MET A 20 -1.51 11.14 3.04
C MET A 20 -0.02 11.18 2.71
N ALA A 21 0.75 11.96 3.47
CA ALA A 21 2.20 11.99 3.37
C ALA A 21 2.79 11.91 4.78
N MET A 22 3.68 10.94 5.01
CA MET A 22 4.42 10.80 6.24
C MET A 22 5.91 10.92 5.94
N GLN A 23 6.50 12.03 6.37
CA GLN A 23 7.95 12.20 6.37
C GLN A 23 8.55 11.45 7.56
N PHE A 24 9.65 10.73 7.32
CA PHE A 24 10.39 10.02 8.34
C PHE A 24 11.90 10.24 8.19
N ASN A 25 12.58 10.35 9.33
CA ASN A 25 14.04 10.35 9.41
C ASN A 25 14.60 8.96 9.72
N HIS A 26 13.78 8.06 10.27
CA HIS A 26 14.16 6.73 10.71
C HIS A 26 12.92 5.83 10.78
N VAL A 27 13.08 4.53 10.53
CA VAL A 27 12.05 3.49 10.75
C VAL A 27 12.63 2.34 11.57
N PRO A 28 11.85 1.64 12.42
CA PRO A 28 12.38 0.56 13.25
C PRO A 28 12.92 -0.61 12.41
N TRP A 29 14.07 -1.20 12.74
CA TRP A 29 14.59 -2.37 12.02
C TRP A 29 15.32 -3.34 12.95
N GLY A 30 15.45 -4.60 12.51
CA GLY A 30 16.15 -5.68 13.22
C GLY A 30 15.25 -6.85 13.62
N CYS A 31 15.85 -7.93 14.13
CA CYS A 31 15.10 -9.13 14.53
C CYS A 31 14.00 -8.85 15.58
N GLY A 32 12.81 -9.41 15.36
CA GLY A 32 11.67 -9.34 16.29
C GLY A 32 10.86 -8.05 16.21
N VAL A 33 11.09 -7.19 15.23
CA VAL A 33 10.27 -6.00 14.95
C VAL A 33 9.30 -6.25 13.80
N TRP A 34 8.15 -5.58 13.83
CA TRP A 34 7.19 -5.55 12.73
C TRP A 34 6.51 -4.17 12.71
N PRO A 35 7.18 -3.13 12.20
CA PRO A 35 6.59 -1.81 12.04
C PRO A 35 5.60 -1.79 10.88
N ALA A 36 4.56 -0.96 11.03
CA ALA A 36 3.57 -0.75 9.98
C ALA A 36 3.06 0.70 9.97
N VAL A 37 2.90 1.25 8.78
CA VAL A 37 2.05 2.42 8.47
C VAL A 37 0.99 1.91 7.52
N TRP A 38 -0.26 1.95 7.96
CA TRP A 38 -1.35 1.20 7.36
C TRP A 38 -2.67 1.93 7.64
N THR A 39 -3.70 1.61 6.86
CA THR A 39 -5.05 2.12 7.04
C THR A 39 -6.03 0.97 7.24
N THR A 40 -7.07 1.20 8.04
CA THR A 40 -8.17 0.24 8.22
C THR A 40 -9.50 0.92 8.41
N SER A 41 -10.55 0.17 8.08
CA SER A 41 -11.91 0.52 8.49
C SER A 41 -12.12 0.33 9.98
N PRO A 42 -12.64 1.33 10.69
CA PRO A 42 -13.22 1.13 12.02
C PRO A 42 -14.69 0.68 11.97
N ASP A 43 -15.36 0.76 10.80
CA ASP A 43 -16.79 0.55 10.64
C ASP A 43 -17.15 -0.87 10.18
N ALA A 44 -16.14 -1.65 9.77
CA ALA A 44 -16.26 -3.07 9.52
C ALA A 44 -14.99 -3.81 9.99
N GLY A 45 -15.18 -5.02 10.54
CA GLY A 45 -14.05 -5.85 10.99
C GLY A 45 -13.13 -6.26 9.84
N TRP A 46 -11.84 -6.38 10.12
CA TRP A 46 -10.86 -6.92 9.18
C TRP A 46 -11.16 -8.42 8.87
N PRO A 47 -11.01 -8.90 7.62
CA PRO A 47 -10.61 -8.14 6.42
C PRO A 47 -11.80 -7.50 5.68
N THR A 48 -13.04 -7.66 6.17
CA THR A 48 -14.26 -7.15 5.51
C THR A 48 -14.24 -5.63 5.31
N GLY A 49 -13.69 -4.88 6.26
CA GLY A 49 -13.51 -3.44 6.14
C GLY A 49 -12.40 -3.02 5.17
N GLY A 50 -11.52 -3.95 4.80
CA GLY A 50 -10.34 -3.69 4.01
C GLY A 50 -9.20 -3.04 4.79
N GLU A 51 -8.01 -3.15 4.23
CA GLU A 51 -6.75 -2.65 4.78
C GLU A 51 -5.77 -2.37 3.66
N LEU A 52 -5.06 -1.25 3.77
CA LEU A 52 -3.94 -0.88 2.92
C LEU A 52 -2.72 -0.69 3.80
N ASP A 53 -1.71 -1.50 3.56
CA ASP A 53 -0.39 -1.36 4.17
C ASP A 53 0.46 -0.49 3.27
N ILE A 54 0.84 0.67 3.77
CA ILE A 54 1.62 1.68 3.03
C ILE A 54 3.11 1.38 3.19
N LEU A 55 3.53 1.02 4.40
CA LEU A 55 4.89 0.59 4.71
C LEU A 55 4.77 -0.49 5.77
N GLU A 56 5.11 -1.72 5.42
CA GLU A 56 5.12 -2.85 6.35
C GLU A 56 6.28 -3.80 6.04
N TYR A 57 6.88 -4.36 7.09
CA TYR A 57 7.84 -5.47 7.01
C TYR A 57 7.97 -6.14 8.37
N ALA A 58 8.40 -7.40 8.36
CA ALA A 58 8.76 -8.14 9.56
C ALA A 58 10.25 -8.47 9.58
N ASN A 59 10.87 -8.30 10.75
CA ASN A 59 12.27 -8.60 10.99
C ASN A 59 13.21 -7.83 10.02
N GLU A 60 14.00 -8.57 9.25
CA GLU A 60 14.98 -8.06 8.28
C GLU A 60 14.49 -8.21 6.82
N LEU A 61 13.22 -8.58 6.63
CA LEU A 61 12.61 -8.72 5.31
C LEU A 61 12.43 -7.35 4.64
N GLU A 62 12.26 -7.37 3.31
CA GLU A 62 11.98 -6.15 2.57
C GLU A 62 10.58 -5.63 2.87
N SER A 63 10.45 -4.30 2.85
CA SER A 63 9.17 -3.63 2.97
C SER A 63 8.33 -3.80 1.72
N ARG A 64 7.05 -4.04 1.94
CA ARG A 64 6.03 -4.18 0.91
C ARG A 64 4.86 -3.28 1.24
N SER A 65 4.16 -2.85 0.20
CA SER A 65 2.77 -2.48 0.31
C SER A 65 1.89 -3.67 -0.04
N SER A 66 0.82 -3.84 0.72
CA SER A 66 -0.22 -4.84 0.49
C SER A 66 -1.61 -4.22 0.60
N LEU A 67 -2.57 -4.85 -0.06
CA LEU A 67 -3.99 -4.56 0.10
C LEU A 67 -4.73 -5.85 0.45
N HIS A 68 -5.56 -5.74 1.48
CA HIS A 68 -6.42 -6.81 1.96
C HIS A 68 -7.88 -6.38 1.84
N THR A 69 -8.70 -7.25 1.25
CA THR A 69 -10.13 -7.07 1.09
C THR A 69 -10.86 -8.30 1.62
N GLY A 70 -12.10 -8.12 2.09
CA GLY A 70 -12.99 -9.24 2.37
C GLY A 70 -13.66 -9.74 1.10
N GLY A 71 -14.10 -11.00 1.09
CA GLY A 71 -14.70 -11.62 -0.11
C GLY A 71 -15.94 -10.90 -0.68
N VAL A 72 -16.64 -10.09 0.12
CA VAL A 72 -17.78 -9.27 -0.32
C VAL A 72 -17.33 -8.10 -1.20
N ASN A 73 -16.29 -7.39 -0.79
CA ASN A 73 -15.67 -6.28 -1.53
C ASN A 73 -14.39 -6.76 -2.22
N ARG A 74 -14.43 -7.97 -2.80
CA ARG A 74 -13.28 -8.58 -3.47
C ARG A 74 -12.73 -7.67 -4.58
N CYS A 75 -11.43 -7.77 -4.80
CA CYS A 75 -10.78 -7.17 -5.95
C CYS A 75 -9.59 -8.01 -6.37
N GLN A 76 -9.57 -8.38 -7.64
CA GLN A 76 -8.39 -8.92 -8.30
C GLN A 76 -7.94 -7.91 -9.35
N LEU A 77 -6.70 -7.43 -9.22
CA LEU A 77 -6.16 -6.41 -10.11
C LEU A 77 -5.83 -7.00 -11.48
N ASP A 78 -6.03 -6.22 -12.54
CA ASP A 78 -5.67 -6.64 -13.89
C ASP A 78 -4.15 -6.58 -14.07
N ALA A 79 -3.57 -7.75 -14.28
CA ALA A 79 -2.15 -7.91 -14.48
C ALA A 79 -1.63 -7.19 -15.74
N ASN A 80 -2.49 -6.91 -16.73
CA ASN A 80 -2.10 -6.15 -17.94
C ASN A 80 -1.91 -4.66 -17.65
N GLU A 81 -2.65 -4.11 -16.69
CA GLU A 81 -2.47 -2.73 -16.22
C GLU A 81 -1.15 -2.61 -15.44
N LEU A 82 -0.86 -3.59 -14.58
CA LEU A 82 0.33 -3.62 -13.72
C LEU A 82 1.63 -3.98 -14.46
N ARG A 83 1.51 -4.68 -15.60
CA ARG A 83 2.64 -5.14 -16.42
C ARG A 83 2.60 -4.61 -17.85
N LYS A 84 2.04 -3.41 -18.03
CA LYS A 84 1.92 -2.78 -19.35
C LYS A 84 3.31 -2.54 -19.97
N PRO A 85 3.61 -3.04 -21.18
CA PRO A 85 4.91 -2.83 -21.81
C PRO A 85 5.24 -1.34 -21.97
N GLY A 86 6.47 -0.96 -21.62
CA GLY A 86 6.93 0.45 -21.68
C GLY A 86 6.56 1.31 -20.47
N CYS A 87 5.82 0.75 -19.49
CA CYS A 87 5.51 1.41 -18.22
C CYS A 87 6.28 0.79 -17.05
N THR A 88 6.27 1.44 -15.89
CA THR A 88 6.74 0.84 -14.63
C THR A 88 6.02 -0.48 -14.39
N GLN A 89 6.79 -1.53 -14.08
CA GLN A 89 6.26 -2.86 -13.80
C GLN A 89 6.06 -3.03 -12.30
N PHE A 90 4.88 -3.51 -11.91
CA PHE A 90 4.56 -3.86 -10.53
C PHE A 90 4.40 -5.37 -10.44
N ILE A 91 5.21 -6.00 -9.59
CA ILE A 91 5.21 -7.44 -9.36
C ILE A 91 4.46 -7.71 -8.06
N ASP A 92 3.59 -8.72 -8.08
CA ASP A 92 2.91 -9.18 -6.87
C ASP A 92 3.92 -9.83 -5.91
N ALA A 93 4.29 -9.13 -4.84
CA ALA A 93 5.23 -9.63 -3.84
C ALA A 93 4.65 -10.80 -3.01
N GLU A 94 3.33 -11.02 -3.08
CA GLU A 94 2.62 -12.15 -2.46
C GLU A 94 2.25 -13.25 -3.47
N TYR A 95 2.81 -13.20 -4.70
CA TYR A 95 2.48 -14.13 -5.79
C TYR A 95 2.53 -15.61 -5.39
N ASN A 96 3.47 -16.00 -4.52
CA ASN A 96 3.63 -17.39 -4.11
C ASN A 96 2.54 -17.89 -3.15
N PHE A 97 1.70 -17.00 -2.61
CA PHE A 97 0.64 -17.32 -1.66
C PHE A 97 -0.75 -17.17 -2.29
N THR A 98 -1.05 -16.00 -2.85
CA THR A 98 -2.35 -15.67 -3.46
C THR A 98 -2.36 -15.82 -4.96
N GLY A 99 -1.25 -15.45 -5.60
CA GLY A 99 -1.13 -15.41 -7.05
C GLY A 99 -2.03 -14.35 -7.70
N SER A 100 -1.61 -13.89 -8.87
CA SER A 100 -2.45 -13.12 -9.81
C SER A 100 -3.11 -11.85 -9.25
N TYR A 101 -2.48 -11.14 -8.30
CA TYR A 101 -2.97 -9.86 -7.76
C TYR A 101 -4.37 -9.96 -7.13
N ASP A 102 -4.70 -11.10 -6.51
CA ASP A 102 -5.93 -11.27 -5.75
C ASP A 102 -5.81 -10.62 -4.37
N CYS A 103 -6.52 -9.52 -4.17
CA CYS A 103 -6.48 -8.76 -2.93
C CYS A 103 -7.41 -9.32 -1.85
N VAL A 104 -8.11 -10.43 -2.09
CA VAL A 104 -8.92 -11.09 -1.06
C VAL A 104 -8.01 -11.67 0.02
N THR A 105 -8.44 -11.53 1.28
CA THR A 105 -7.79 -12.20 2.41
C THR A 105 -8.74 -13.19 3.07
N ASN A 106 -8.30 -14.44 3.12
CA ASN A 106 -8.93 -15.57 3.77
C ASN A 106 -7.82 -16.57 4.17
N TYR A 107 -7.22 -16.32 5.34
CA TYR A 107 -6.08 -17.10 5.80
C TYR A 107 -6.41 -18.60 5.94
N PRO A 108 -5.42 -19.48 5.69
CA PRO A 108 -4.05 -19.18 5.28
C PRO A 108 -3.84 -19.14 3.76
N VAL A 109 -4.90 -19.33 2.96
CA VAL A 109 -4.79 -19.57 1.51
C VAL A 109 -4.76 -18.28 0.71
N GLN A 110 -5.51 -17.26 1.13
CA GLN A 110 -5.52 -15.95 0.50
C GLN A 110 -5.05 -14.91 1.51
N ILE A 111 -4.06 -14.10 1.14
CA ILE A 111 -3.36 -13.17 2.02
C ILE A 111 -3.29 -11.75 1.44
N GLY A 112 -4.15 -11.41 0.47
CA GLY A 112 -4.11 -10.12 -0.21
C GLY A 112 -3.12 -10.06 -1.36
N CYS A 113 -3.00 -8.87 -1.96
CA CYS A 113 -2.18 -8.60 -3.13
C CYS A 113 -1.13 -7.53 -2.79
N ALA A 114 0.05 -7.61 -3.40
CA ALA A 114 1.15 -6.68 -3.13
C ALA A 114 1.85 -6.23 -4.44
N PRO A 115 1.19 -5.44 -5.30
CA PRO A 115 1.76 -4.95 -6.56
C PRO A 115 2.85 -3.89 -6.32
N ASN A 116 4.10 -4.33 -6.16
CA ASN A 116 5.22 -3.46 -5.83
C ASN A 116 6.26 -3.38 -6.96
N ARG A 117 6.93 -2.24 -7.06
CA ARG A 117 8.10 -2.02 -7.91
C ARG A 117 9.35 -2.59 -7.23
N LEU A 118 10.14 -3.35 -7.98
CA LEU A 118 11.42 -3.86 -7.52
C LEU A 118 12.58 -2.90 -7.87
N PRO A 119 13.68 -2.92 -7.08
CA PRO A 119 13.89 -3.69 -5.85
C PRO A 119 13.18 -3.08 -4.64
N LEU A 120 12.81 -3.92 -3.67
CA LEU A 120 12.28 -3.49 -2.38
C LEU A 120 13.42 -3.18 -1.40
N MET A 121 13.11 -2.37 -0.39
CA MET A 121 14.06 -2.01 0.67
C MET A 121 13.65 -2.60 2.01
N ASN A 122 14.58 -3.18 2.74
CA ASN A 122 14.35 -3.58 4.14
C ASN A 122 14.37 -2.37 5.09
N GLY A 123 14.01 -2.61 6.35
CA GLY A 123 13.95 -1.56 7.37
C GLY A 123 15.28 -0.82 7.58
N GLN A 124 16.42 -1.51 7.47
CA GLN A 124 17.74 -0.88 7.62
C GLN A 124 18.03 0.07 6.45
N GLN A 125 17.74 -0.36 5.22
CA GLN A 125 17.90 0.46 4.01
C GLN A 125 16.97 1.67 4.00
N LEU A 126 15.71 1.49 4.40
CA LEU A 126 14.76 2.58 4.57
C LEU A 126 15.25 3.57 5.65
N SER A 127 15.75 3.06 6.77
CA SER A 127 16.27 3.91 7.84
C SER A 127 17.52 4.70 7.45
N ALA A 128 18.33 4.19 6.51
CA ALA A 128 19.49 4.89 5.97
C ALA A 128 19.13 5.90 4.87
N GLN A 129 17.90 5.82 4.33
CA GLN A 129 17.40 6.66 3.25
C GLN A 129 16.09 7.33 3.69
N PRO A 130 16.17 8.37 4.56
CA PRO A 130 14.99 9.08 5.02
C PRO A 130 14.25 9.73 3.85
N GLY A 131 12.96 9.98 4.03
CA GLY A 131 12.11 10.48 2.97
C GLY A 131 10.66 10.57 3.39
N VAL A 132 9.78 10.52 2.39
CA VAL A 132 8.34 10.53 2.57
C VAL A 132 7.79 9.24 1.98
N VAL A 133 6.94 8.55 2.75
CA VAL A 133 5.95 7.65 2.17
C VAL A 133 4.64 8.40 2.02
N ALA A 134 4.05 8.33 0.84
CA ALA A 134 2.76 8.96 0.57
C ALA A 134 1.78 7.97 -0.08
N ALA A 135 0.50 8.22 0.13
CA ALA A 135 -0.60 7.43 -0.39
C ALA A 135 -1.66 8.37 -0.97
N GLU A 136 -1.95 8.19 -2.25
CA GLU A 136 -3.05 8.85 -2.94
C GLU A 136 -4.14 7.81 -3.20
N TRP A 137 -5.30 8.00 -2.60
CA TRP A 137 -6.49 7.18 -2.83
C TRP A 137 -7.59 7.99 -3.51
N THR A 138 -8.01 7.53 -4.69
CA THR A 138 -9.14 8.06 -5.46
C THR A 138 -10.23 7.01 -5.62
N ALA A 139 -11.34 7.37 -6.27
CA ALA A 139 -12.38 6.41 -6.63
C ALA A 139 -11.93 5.34 -7.65
N ASP A 140 -10.81 5.57 -8.34
CA ASP A 140 -10.37 4.76 -9.48
C ASP A 140 -9.07 4.00 -9.18
N TYR A 141 -8.21 4.50 -8.29
CA TYR A 141 -6.92 3.88 -7.99
C TYR A 141 -6.35 4.22 -6.61
N LEU A 142 -5.34 3.45 -6.20
CA LEU A 142 -4.34 3.85 -5.21
C LEU A 142 -2.94 3.94 -5.84
N LYS A 143 -2.22 5.01 -5.54
CA LYS A 143 -0.78 5.12 -5.80
C LYS A 143 -0.06 5.31 -4.47
N LEU A 144 1.03 4.56 -4.28
CA LEU A 144 1.94 4.77 -3.17
C LEU A 144 3.30 5.23 -3.66
N PHE A 145 3.84 6.23 -2.97
CA PHE A 145 5.06 6.92 -3.34
C PHE A 145 6.11 6.76 -2.24
N TYR A 146 7.36 6.57 -2.65
CA TYR A 146 8.51 6.75 -1.80
C TYR A 146 9.37 7.86 -2.40
N ILE A 147 9.45 8.97 -1.69
CA ILE A 147 10.13 10.20 -2.12
C ILE A 147 11.36 10.39 -1.22
N PRO A 148 12.59 10.19 -1.73
CA PRO A 148 13.80 10.45 -0.95
C PRO A 148 13.86 11.89 -0.45
N ALA A 149 14.40 12.11 0.76
CA ALA A 149 14.46 13.45 1.37
C ALA A 149 15.21 14.49 0.52
N ASN A 150 16.18 14.05 -0.30
CA ASN A 150 16.93 14.92 -1.22
C ASN A 150 16.23 15.16 -2.57
N GLN A 151 15.03 14.60 -2.76
CA GLN A 151 14.21 14.70 -3.97
C GLN A 151 12.79 15.17 -3.67
N LEU A 152 12.57 15.80 -2.50
CA LEU A 152 11.26 16.33 -2.12
C LEU A 152 10.73 17.31 -3.17
N PRO A 153 9.55 17.04 -3.75
CA PRO A 153 8.87 17.96 -4.65
C PRO A 153 8.55 19.31 -3.99
N ALA A 154 8.65 20.40 -4.75
CA ALA A 154 8.47 21.75 -4.23
C ALA A 154 7.04 22.00 -3.71
N ASP A 155 6.05 21.42 -4.35
CA ASP A 155 4.64 21.43 -3.97
C ASP A 155 4.42 20.76 -2.60
N LEU A 156 5.11 19.64 -2.31
CA LEU A 156 5.06 19.01 -0.99
C LEU A 156 5.77 19.87 0.07
N ALA A 157 6.91 20.48 -0.27
CA ALA A 157 7.65 21.36 0.64
C ALA A 157 6.91 22.69 0.96
N GLN A 158 6.00 23.11 0.08
CA GLN A 158 5.17 24.31 0.21
C GLN A 158 3.76 24.00 0.76
N ASP A 159 3.51 22.76 1.18
CA ASP A 159 2.21 22.31 1.72
C ASP A 159 1.05 22.49 0.72
N ALA A 160 1.34 22.34 -0.57
CA ALA A 160 0.40 22.46 -1.69
C ALA A 160 0.50 21.26 -2.66
N PRO A 161 0.41 20.01 -2.18
CA PRO A 161 0.81 18.81 -2.91
C PRO A 161 0.00 18.56 -4.20
N GLN A 162 0.69 18.11 -5.24
CA GLN A 162 0.23 17.80 -6.60
C GLN A 162 0.74 16.40 -7.03
N PRO A 163 0.10 15.32 -6.55
CA PRO A 163 0.58 13.94 -6.73
C PRO A 163 0.67 13.47 -8.19
N ASP A 164 -0.06 14.10 -9.11
CA ASP A 164 0.04 13.84 -10.56
C ASP A 164 1.46 14.07 -11.12
N THR A 165 2.28 14.84 -10.42
CA THR A 165 3.68 15.11 -10.80
C THR A 165 4.68 14.13 -10.19
N TRP A 166 4.22 13.17 -9.39
CA TRP A 166 5.08 12.30 -8.56
C TRP A 166 5.26 10.88 -9.11
N ASP A 167 4.78 10.58 -10.32
CA ASP A 167 4.75 9.21 -10.88
C ASP A 167 6.11 8.48 -10.86
N GLN A 168 7.23 9.21 -10.97
CA GLN A 168 8.58 8.64 -10.88
C GLN A 168 8.89 7.98 -9.51
N PHE A 169 8.18 8.40 -8.46
CA PHE A 169 8.30 7.93 -7.09
C PHE A 169 7.32 6.81 -6.73
N VAL A 170 6.43 6.42 -7.65
CA VAL A 170 5.46 5.35 -7.41
C VAL A 170 6.20 4.03 -7.22
N PHE A 171 5.99 3.41 -6.06
CA PHE A 171 6.53 2.08 -5.74
C PHE A 171 5.43 1.01 -5.63
N ALA A 172 4.16 1.38 -5.46
CA ALA A 172 3.04 0.45 -5.54
C ALA A 172 1.83 1.10 -6.22
N TYR A 173 1.08 0.31 -6.96
CA TYR A 173 -0.08 0.79 -7.73
C TYR A 173 -1.22 -0.21 -7.69
N TYR A 174 -2.43 0.26 -7.36
CA TYR A 174 -3.65 -0.54 -7.31
C TYR A 174 -4.70 0.06 -8.28
N PRO A 175 -4.76 -0.42 -9.54
CA PRO A 175 -5.63 0.10 -10.59
C PRO A 175 -7.07 -0.41 -10.50
N PHE A 176 -7.81 -0.10 -9.42
CA PHE A 176 -9.15 -0.68 -9.19
C PHE A 176 -10.12 -0.49 -10.36
N GLY A 177 -10.29 0.75 -10.79
CA GLY A 177 -11.22 1.13 -11.84
C GLY A 177 -10.85 0.53 -13.20
N SER A 178 -9.57 0.59 -13.59
CA SER A 178 -9.16 -0.02 -14.86
C SER A 178 -9.16 -1.54 -14.81
N SER A 179 -8.90 -2.16 -13.65
CA SER A 179 -9.02 -3.61 -13.47
C SER A 179 -10.44 -4.08 -13.75
N GLU A 180 -11.46 -3.43 -13.17
CA GLU A 180 -12.86 -3.76 -13.42
C GLU A 180 -13.28 -3.46 -14.86
N ARG A 181 -12.79 -2.36 -15.46
CA ARG A 181 -13.10 -2.03 -16.87
C ARG A 181 -12.52 -3.06 -17.85
N ASN A 182 -11.32 -3.55 -17.59
CA ASN A 182 -10.64 -4.51 -18.47
C ASN A 182 -11.11 -5.96 -18.23
N ALA A 183 -11.45 -6.30 -16.99
CA ALA A 183 -11.94 -7.62 -16.60
C ALA A 183 -13.17 -7.50 -15.69
N PRO A 184 -14.37 -7.25 -16.26
CA PRO A 184 -15.58 -7.05 -15.46
C PRO A 184 -15.87 -8.18 -14.47
N GLY A 185 -16.18 -7.80 -13.22
CA GLY A 185 -16.51 -8.69 -12.11
C GLY A 185 -15.32 -9.08 -11.22
N THR A 186 -14.09 -8.74 -11.59
CA THR A 186 -12.89 -9.01 -10.77
C THR A 186 -12.74 -8.00 -9.64
N CYS A 187 -13.17 -6.75 -9.83
CA CYS A 187 -13.08 -5.67 -8.85
C CYS A 187 -14.37 -4.84 -8.85
N PRO A 188 -15.54 -5.44 -8.55
CA PRO A 188 -16.86 -4.89 -8.89
C PRO A 188 -17.23 -3.57 -8.19
N ASN A 189 -16.53 -3.20 -7.12
CA ASN A 189 -16.80 -2.01 -6.33
C ASN A 189 -15.55 -1.11 -6.22
N PRO A 190 -14.96 -0.64 -7.33
CA PRO A 190 -13.64 0.00 -7.33
C PRO A 190 -13.59 1.29 -6.50
N ALA A 191 -14.71 2.01 -6.42
CA ALA A 191 -14.82 3.23 -5.62
C ALA A 191 -14.93 2.97 -4.10
N ASN A 192 -15.28 1.76 -3.68
CA ASN A 192 -15.62 1.40 -2.29
C ASN A 192 -14.91 0.11 -1.84
N ILE A 193 -13.66 -0.08 -2.27
CA ILE A 193 -12.87 -1.30 -2.01
C ILE A 193 -12.65 -1.51 -0.51
N MET A 194 -12.22 -0.48 0.19
CA MET A 194 -12.21 -0.45 1.66
C MET A 194 -13.43 0.33 2.13
N LYS A 195 -14.12 -0.17 3.15
CA LYS A 195 -15.25 0.53 3.76
C LYS A 195 -14.69 1.58 4.72
N ALA A 196 -14.84 2.87 4.41
CA ALA A 196 -14.47 3.92 5.37
C ALA A 196 -15.44 3.98 6.54
#